data_AF-A0A318CZ16-F1
#
_entry.id   AF-A0A318CZ16-F1
#
_cell.length_a   1.000
_cell.length_b   1.000
_cell.length_c   1.000
_cell.angle_alpha   90.00
_cell.angle_beta   90.00
_cell.angle_gamma   90.00
#
_symmetry.space_group_name_H-M   'P 1'
#
loop_
_entity.id
_entity.type
_entity.pdbx_description
1 polymer ?
#
loop_
_entity_poly.entity_id
_entity_poly.type
_entity_poly.pdbx_seq_one_letter_code
_entity_poly.pdbx_strand_id
1 'polypeptide(L)'
;MKPITATLVCIGKFHLFALARELLKKGMLERIFSGYPSWKLKDEDIPPERLTTFPWLQTPYMALGRWGLLGEGRFQRELAWHAHETLDRHVARCLVEENVLSQEIFYGGLR
;
A
#
# COMPACT_ATOMS: atom_id res chain seq x y z
N MET A 1 -26.66 11.83 -9.10
CA MET A 1 -25.88 10.97 -8.18
C MET A 1 -24.43 10.99 -8.65
N LYS A 2 -23.48 11.30 -7.77
CA LYS A 2 -22.06 11.04 -8.06
C LYS A 2 -21.83 9.53 -8.12
N PRO A 3 -20.97 9.04 -9.03
CA PRO A 3 -20.63 7.62 -9.09
C PRO A 3 -19.89 7.19 -7.81
N ILE A 4 -20.16 5.98 -7.33
CA ILE A 4 -19.44 5.40 -6.19
C ILE A 4 -18.05 5.01 -6.66
N THR A 5 -17.04 5.54 -5.99
CA THR A 5 -15.64 5.22 -6.24
C THR A 5 -14.97 4.62 -5.00
N ALA A 6 -13.95 3.79 -5.23
CA ALA A 6 -13.23 3.09 -4.19
C ALA A 6 -11.77 3.55 -4.12
N THR A 7 -11.26 3.67 -2.90
CA THR A 7 -9.83 3.86 -2.62
C THR A 7 -9.27 2.61 -1.95
N LEU A 8 -8.16 2.12 -2.48
CA LEU A 8 -7.48 0.91 -1.99
C LEU A 8 -6.16 1.27 -1.31
N VAL A 9 -5.80 0.57 -0.24
CA VAL A 9 -4.51 0.75 0.44
C VAL A 9 -3.85 -0.60 0.69
N CYS A 10 -2.58 -0.69 0.32
CA CYS A 10 -1.77 -1.89 0.46
C CYS A 10 -0.38 -1.54 0.99
N ILE A 11 0.12 -2.23 2.01
CA ILE A 11 1.48 -1.94 2.48
C ILE A 11 2.55 -2.37 1.46
N GLY A 12 2.27 -3.38 0.62
CA GLY A 12 3.22 -3.99 -0.31
C GLY A 12 2.69 -4.12 -1.74
N LYS A 13 3.13 -5.18 -2.42
CA LYS A 13 2.62 -5.64 -3.72
C LYS A 13 1.87 -6.95 -3.48
N PHE A 14 0.53 -6.89 -3.44
CA PHE A 14 -0.34 -8.02 -3.11
C PHE A 14 -1.54 -8.12 -4.06
N HIS A 15 -2.42 -9.09 -3.82
CA HIS A 15 -3.62 -9.36 -4.63
C HIS A 15 -4.56 -8.15 -4.74
N LEU A 16 -4.47 -7.17 -3.84
CA LEU A 16 -5.20 -5.91 -3.95
C LEU A 16 -4.98 -5.16 -5.28
N PHE A 17 -3.83 -5.34 -5.95
CA PHE A 17 -3.62 -4.74 -7.28
C PHE A 17 -4.47 -5.41 -8.37
N ALA A 18 -4.76 -6.71 -8.24
CA ALA A 18 -5.70 -7.37 -9.15
C ALA A 18 -7.11 -6.80 -8.97
N LEU A 19 -7.53 -6.55 -7.74
CA LEU A 19 -8.80 -5.87 -7.46
C LEU A 19 -8.80 -4.44 -8.01
N ALA A 20 -7.70 -3.70 -7.86
CA ALA A 20 -7.56 -2.35 -8.41
C ALA A 20 -7.76 -2.33 -9.93
N ARG A 21 -7.19 -3.29 -10.67
CA ARG A 21 -7.42 -3.41 -12.11
C ARG A 21 -8.89 -3.66 -12.46
N GLU A 22 -9.58 -4.53 -11.73
CA GLU A 22 -11.00 -4.81 -11.98
C GLU A 22 -11.88 -3.59 -11.68
N LEU A 23 -11.57 -2.83 -10.63
CA LEU A 23 -12.26 -1.57 -10.32
C LEU A 23 -11.95 -0.49 -11.38
N LEU A 24 -10.72 -0.42 -11.86
CA LEU A 24 -10.31 0.51 -12.92
C LEU A 24 -11.07 0.23 -14.22
N LYS A 25 -11.18 -1.04 -14.64
CA LYS A 25 -11.97 -1.45 -15.82
C LYS A 25 -13.43 -1.04 -15.72
N LYS A 26 -13.97 -0.97 -14.50
CA LYS A 26 -15.36 -0.54 -14.23
C LYS A 26 -15.50 0.97 -14.06
N GLY A 27 -14.42 1.74 -14.13
CA GLY A 27 -14.42 3.19 -13.86
C GLY A 27 -14.70 3.54 -12.39
N MET A 28 -14.48 2.59 -11.47
CA MET A 28 -14.79 2.72 -10.05
C MET A 28 -13.55 2.92 -9.16
N LEU A 29 -12.34 2.77 -9.71
CA LEU A 29 -11.11 3.01 -8.95
C LEU A 29 -10.79 4.51 -8.91
N GLU A 30 -10.83 5.09 -7.72
CA GLU A 30 -10.37 6.47 -7.53
C GLU A 30 -8.86 6.53 -7.35
N ARG A 31 -8.31 5.69 -6.46
CA ARG A 31 -6.88 5.66 -6.14
C ARG A 31 -6.48 4.35 -5.48
N ILE A 32 -5.24 3.91 -5.69
CA ILE A 32 -4.57 2.87 -4.91
C ILE A 32 -3.31 3.46 -4.27
N PHE A 33 -3.16 3.26 -2.96
CA PHE A 33 -1.98 3.61 -2.21
C PHE A 33 -1.13 2.37 -1.93
N SER A 34 0.19 2.49 -2.09
CA SER A 34 1.12 1.41 -1.76
C SER A 34 2.31 1.88 -0.92
N GLY A 35 2.71 1.10 0.09
CA GLY A 35 4.02 1.25 0.73
C GLY A 35 5.18 0.71 -0.11
N TYR A 36 4.90 0.09 -1.26
CA TYR A 36 5.90 -0.48 -2.16
C TYR A 36 6.42 0.56 -3.16
N PRO A 37 7.68 0.47 -3.61
CA PRO A 37 8.23 1.47 -4.50
C PRO A 37 7.64 1.35 -5.92
N SER A 38 7.35 2.49 -6.55
CA SER A 38 6.64 2.57 -7.83
C SER A 38 7.35 1.85 -8.97
N TRP A 39 8.69 1.82 -8.98
CA TRP A 39 9.45 1.12 -10.02
C TRP A 39 9.26 -0.39 -10.02
N LYS A 40 8.81 -0.99 -8.91
CA LYS A 40 8.46 -2.42 -8.82
C LYS A 40 6.98 -2.72 -9.08
N LEU A 41 6.19 -1.67 -9.29
CA LEU A 41 4.75 -1.72 -9.58
C LEU A 41 4.43 -1.41 -11.05
N LYS A 42 5.46 -1.22 -11.89
CA LYS A 42 5.29 -0.90 -13.31
C LYS A 42 4.49 -1.96 -14.07
N ASP A 43 4.55 -3.22 -13.63
CA ASP A 43 3.86 -4.35 -14.26
C ASP A 43 2.41 -4.54 -13.78
N GLU A 44 1.89 -3.66 -12.90
CA GLU A 44 0.54 -3.82 -12.34
C GLU A 44 -0.57 -3.20 -13.19
N ASP A 45 -0.23 -2.59 -14.33
CA ASP A 45 -1.17 -1.94 -15.27
C ASP A 45 -2.09 -0.91 -14.61
N ILE A 46 -1.58 -0.18 -13.62
CA ILE A 46 -2.29 0.93 -12.97
C ILE A 46 -1.71 2.27 -13.48
N PRO A 47 -2.55 3.20 -13.97
CA PRO A 47 -2.11 4.51 -14.41
C PRO A 47 -1.43 5.30 -13.27
N PRO A 48 -0.31 6.01 -13.52
CA PRO A 48 0.41 6.76 -12.49
C PRO A 48 -0.44 7.77 -11.70
N GLU A 49 -1.46 8.35 -12.33
CA GLU A 49 -2.38 9.29 -11.69
C GLU A 49 -3.30 8.63 -10.64
N ARG A 50 -3.54 7.33 -10.77
CA ARG A 50 -4.34 6.49 -9.85
C ARG A 50 -3.47 5.72 -8.85
N LEU A 51 -2.15 5.71 -9.01
CA LEU A 51 -1.20 5.03 -8.12
C LEU A 51 -0.42 6.05 -7.29
N THR A 52 -0.51 5.93 -5.97
CA THR A 52 0.30 6.74 -5.05
C THR A 52 1.16 5.83 -4.19
N THR A 53 2.48 6.06 -4.16
CA THR A 53 3.41 5.25 -3.38
C THR A 53 4.02 6.03 -2.23
N PHE A 54 4.23 5.36 -1.10
CA PHE A 54 4.87 5.90 0.09
C PHE A 54 5.95 4.92 0.60
N PRO A 55 7.10 4.81 -0.12
CA PRO A 55 8.06 3.74 0.12
C PRO A 55 8.98 3.93 1.34
N TRP A 56 8.84 5.03 2.07
CA TRP A 56 9.86 5.53 3.00
C TRP A 56 10.20 4.61 4.17
N LEU A 57 9.24 3.84 4.70
CA LEU A 57 9.51 2.91 5.82
C LEU A 57 9.41 1.45 5.40
N GLN A 58 8.45 1.10 4.55
CA GLN A 58 8.30 -0.28 4.08
C GLN A 58 9.48 -0.74 3.21
N THR A 59 9.99 0.12 2.31
CA THR A 59 11.10 -0.29 1.43
C THR A 59 12.40 -0.51 2.22
N PRO A 60 12.80 0.38 3.15
CA PRO A 60 13.92 0.10 4.04
C PRO A 60 13.69 -1.12 4.93
N TYR A 61 12.49 -1.32 5.49
CA TYR A 61 12.15 -2.52 6.25
C TYR A 61 12.43 -3.79 5.44
N MET A 62 11.95 -3.86 4.20
CA MET A 62 12.19 -5.00 3.32
C MET A 62 13.68 -5.16 2.93
N ALA A 63 14.41 -4.06 2.72
CA ALA A 63 15.83 -4.09 2.42
C ALA A 63 16.65 -4.63 3.60
N LEU A 64 16.36 -4.18 4.83
CA LEU A 64 16.97 -4.69 6.05
C LEU A 64 16.70 -6.18 6.23
N GLY A 65 15.47 -6.64 5.94
CA GLY A 65 15.12 -8.06 5.99
C GLY A 65 15.90 -8.88 4.97
N ARG A 66 16.07 -8.37 3.75
CA ARG A 66 16.89 -9.02 2.71
C ARG A 66 18.36 -9.17 3.08
N TRP A 67 18.89 -8.26 3.90
CA TRP A 67 20.27 -8.30 4.39
C TRP A 67 20.43 -9.00 5.74
N GLY A 68 19.35 -9.53 6.33
CA GLY A 68 19.38 -10.16 7.66
C GLY A 68 19.63 -9.16 8.81
N LEU A 69 19.48 -7.86 8.55
CA LEU A 69 19.77 -6.78 9.50
C LEU A 69 18.57 -6.34 10.34
N LEU A 70 17.38 -6.89 10.09
CA LEU A 70 16.19 -6.61 10.92
C LEU A 70 16.34 -7.14 12.36
N GLY A 71 17.24 -8.10 12.57
CA GLY A 71 17.29 -8.87 13.81
C GLY A 71 15.97 -9.59 14.09
N GLU A 72 15.86 -10.19 15.28
CA GLU A 72 14.61 -10.77 15.77
C GLU A 72 14.06 -9.93 16.93
N GLY A 73 12.73 -9.82 17.03
CA GLY A 73 12.07 -9.30 18.23
C GLY A 73 11.43 -7.91 18.08
N ARG A 74 11.58 -7.07 19.12
CA ARG A 74 10.79 -5.83 19.26
C ARG A 74 11.08 -4.82 18.16
N PHE A 75 12.34 -4.68 17.76
CA PHE A 75 12.75 -3.71 16.73
C PHE A 75 12.06 -3.94 15.39
N GLN A 76 12.03 -5.19 14.91
CA GLN A 76 11.33 -5.56 13.68
C GLN A 76 9.83 -5.22 13.75
N ARG A 77 9.18 -5.49 14.88
CA ARG A 77 7.75 -5.20 15.09
C ARG A 77 7.45 -3.71 15.11
N GLU A 78 8.28 -2.92 15.80
CA GLU A 78 8.14 -1.46 15.86
C GLU A 78 8.34 -0.85 14.46
N LEU A 79 9.33 -1.33 13.71
CA LEU A 79 9.57 -0.83 12.35
C LEU A 79 8.41 -1.18 11.40
N ALA A 80 7.86 -2.40 11.49
CA ALA A 80 6.68 -2.79 10.75
C ALA A 80 5.46 -1.94 11.15
N TRP A 81 5.24 -1.73 12.45
CA TRP A 81 4.17 -0.87 12.96
C TRP A 81 4.27 0.55 12.38
N HIS A 82 5.45 1.17 12.44
CA HIS A 82 5.63 2.51 11.90
C HIS A 82 5.47 2.56 10.38
N ALA A 83 5.84 1.50 9.65
CA ALA A 83 5.58 1.42 8.21
C ALA A 83 4.08 1.47 7.90
N HIS A 84 3.25 0.74 8.67
CA HIS A 84 1.80 0.81 8.55
C HIS A 84 1.25 2.18 8.98
N GLU A 85 1.63 2.67 10.15
CA GLU A 85 1.13 3.93 10.72
C GLU A 85 1.42 5.14 9.83
N THR A 86 2.61 5.22 9.26
CA THR A 86 2.98 6.35 8.38
C THR A 86 2.27 6.30 7.03
N LEU A 87 2.07 5.10 6.46
CA LEU A 87 1.25 4.93 5.27
C LEU A 87 -0.19 5.33 5.55
N ASP A 88 -0.77 4.85 6.66
CA ASP A 88 -2.14 5.16 7.04
C ASP A 88 -2.34 6.67 7.26
N ARG A 89 -1.40 7.32 7.96
CA ARG A 89 -1.40 8.78 8.13
C ARG A 89 -1.25 9.54 6.81
N HIS A 90 -0.46 9.02 5.87
CA HIS A 90 -0.34 9.60 4.53
C HIS A 90 -1.67 9.48 3.77
N VAL A 91 -2.29 8.30 3.80
CA VAL A 91 -3.60 8.04 3.18
C VAL A 91 -4.67 8.94 3.77
N ALA A 92 -4.79 9.01 5.10
CA ALA A 92 -5.81 9.80 5.80
C ALA A 92 -5.80 11.29 5.38
N ARG A 93 -4.63 11.84 5.04
CA ARG A 93 -4.50 13.21 4.52
C ARG A 93 -4.93 13.38 3.07
N CYS A 94 -5.01 12.28 2.33
CA CYS A 94 -5.34 12.27 0.91
C CYS A 94 -6.76 11.73 0.63
N LEU A 95 -7.45 11.18 1.65
CA LEU A 95 -8.81 10.69 1.50
C LEU A 95 -9.80 11.85 1.38
N VAL A 96 -10.72 11.70 0.45
CA VAL A 96 -11.91 12.56 0.31
C VAL A 96 -13.06 11.84 1.03
N GLU A 97 -13.90 12.58 1.77
CA GLU A 97 -14.91 12.06 2.70
C GLU A 97 -15.94 11.06 2.11
N GLU A 98 -16.02 10.93 0.79
CA GLU A 98 -17.05 10.15 0.08
C GLU A 98 -16.57 8.76 -0.43
N ASN A 99 -15.38 8.28 -0.03
CA ASN A 99 -14.78 7.03 -0.54
C ASN A 99 -14.90 5.83 0.41
N VAL A 100 -15.15 4.63 -0.15
CA VAL A 100 -15.01 3.37 0.60
C VAL A 100 -13.52 2.98 0.65
N LEU A 101 -13.00 2.79 1.87
CA LEU A 101 -11.63 2.38 2.14
C LEU A 101 -11.54 0.87 2.34
N SER A 102 -10.69 0.20 1.55
CA SER A 102 -10.31 -1.20 1.79
C SER A 102 -8.81 -1.30 2.02
N GLN A 103 -8.43 -1.84 3.18
CA GLN A 103 -7.04 -2.04 3.58
C GLN A 103 -6.74 -3.54 3.70
N GLU A 104 -5.67 -4.00 3.04
CA GLU A 104 -5.16 -5.35 3.23
C GLU A 104 -3.92 -5.29 4.14
N ILE A 105 -4.07 -5.73 5.39
CA ILE A 105 -2.97 -5.80 6.38
C ILE A 105 -2.46 -7.24 6.40
N PHE A 106 -1.30 -7.48 5.79
CA PHE A 106 -0.65 -8.78 5.85
C PHE A 106 0.35 -8.83 7.02
N TYR A 107 -0.01 -9.54 8.10
CA TYR A 107 0.90 -9.89 9.19
C TYR A 107 1.78 -11.08 8.79
N GLY A 108 2.62 -10.89 7.77
CA GLY A 108 3.59 -11.88 7.31
C GLY A 108 4.91 -11.72 8.06
N GLY A 109 5.12 -12.50 9.12
CA GLY A 109 6.44 -12.69 9.70
C GLY A 109 7.39 -13.22 8.63
N LEU A 110 8.51 -12.53 8.42
CA LEU A 110 9.67 -13.08 7.73
C LEU A 110 10.06 -14.35 8.51
N ARG A 111 9.71 -15.51 7.96
CA ARG A 111 10.28 -16.81 8.33
C ARG A 111 11.57 -17.02 7.55
#